data_AF-A0A090X888-F1
#
_entry.id   AF-A0A090X888-F1
#
_cell.length_a   1.000
_cell.length_b   1.000
_cell.length_c   1.000
_cell.angle_alpha   90.00
_cell.angle_beta   90.00
_cell.angle_gamma   90.00
#
_symmetry.space_group_name_H-M   'P 1'
#
loop_
_entity.id
_entity.type
_entity.pdbx_description
1 polymer ?
#
loop_
_entity_poly.entity_id
_entity_poly.type
_entity_poly.pdbx_seq_one_letter_code
_entity_poly.pdbx_strand_id
1 'polypeptide(L)'
;MISARILLLLAGLALACIAVGSTNQGQGKPEPGNGCPHVSEDSFQRLNKSLANPPKRPSASLGRICESNVTENVRCIGDPNLAFLRCRLCCACSGGAGVTYFDTNAPDGFPCKTKGKDKCNSNGKCENKKQ
;
A
#
# COMPACT_ATOMS: atom_id res chain seq x y z
N MET A 1 53.88 -1.62 4.09
CA MET A 1 53.01 -2.69 4.64
C MET A 1 51.72 -2.05 5.12
N ILE A 2 50.71 -2.04 4.26
CA ILE A 2 49.39 -1.47 4.58
C ILE A 2 48.77 -2.36 5.64
N SER A 3 48.50 -1.78 6.80
CA SER A 3 48.03 -2.48 8.00
C SER A 3 46.76 -3.27 7.69
N ALA A 4 46.81 -4.58 7.86
CA ALA A 4 45.67 -5.49 7.69
C ALA A 4 44.43 -5.08 8.51
N ARG A 5 44.64 -4.24 9.54
CA ARG A 5 43.56 -3.65 10.34
C ARG A 5 42.68 -2.66 9.55
N ILE A 6 43.24 -1.97 8.55
CA ILE A 6 42.48 -1.02 7.72
C ILE A 6 41.59 -1.77 6.72
N LEU A 7 42.06 -2.90 6.18
CA LEU A 7 41.28 -3.74 5.26
C LEU A 7 40.05 -4.37 5.94
N LEU A 8 40.18 -4.76 7.21
CA LEU A 8 39.05 -5.32 7.98
C LEU A 8 37.97 -4.26 8.30
N LEU A 9 38.37 -3.00 8.53
CA LEU A 9 37.42 -1.92 8.79
C LEU A 9 36.60 -1.54 7.54
N LEU A 10 37.19 -1.61 6.35
CA LEU A 10 36.46 -1.38 5.10
C LEU A 10 35.48 -2.52 4.76
N ALA A 11 35.82 -3.78 5.09
CA ALA A 11 34.92 -4.91 4.85
C ALA A 11 33.64 -4.86 5.73
N GLY A 12 33.74 -4.33 6.95
CA GLY A 12 32.58 -4.11 7.83
C GLY A 12 31.61 -3.04 7.32
N LEU A 13 32.11 -1.95 6.73
CA LEU A 13 31.25 -0.93 6.13
C LEU A 13 30.54 -1.42 4.86
N ALA A 14 31.12 -2.36 4.11
CA ALA A 14 30.49 -2.92 2.92
C ALA A 14 29.30 -3.84 3.26
N LEU A 15 29.36 -4.59 4.38
CA LEU A 15 28.28 -5.48 4.83
C LEU A 15 27.05 -4.74 5.37
N ALA A 16 27.19 -3.50 5.85
CA ALA A 16 26.07 -2.66 6.26
C ALA A 16 25.24 -2.14 5.06
N CYS A 17 25.79 -2.17 3.84
CA CYS A 17 25.09 -1.75 2.63
C CYS A 17 24.35 -2.88 1.90
N ILE A 18 24.50 -4.14 2.32
CA ILE A 18 23.88 -5.30 1.66
C ILE A 18 22.74 -5.92 2.49
N ALA A 19 22.16 -5.16 3.43
CA ALA A 19 20.93 -5.53 4.12
C ALA A 19 19.66 -4.89 3.51
N VAL A 20 19.76 -4.17 2.40
CA VAL A 20 18.60 -3.82 1.55
C VAL A 20 18.38 -4.96 0.55
N GLY A 21 18.07 -6.12 1.10
CA GLY A 21 18.02 -7.37 0.36
C GLY A 21 17.24 -8.42 1.13
N SER A 22 16.06 -8.06 1.65
CA SER A 22 15.16 -9.08 2.17
C SER A 22 13.70 -8.67 2.03
N THR A 23 12.99 -9.49 1.27
CA THR A 23 11.53 -9.63 1.18
C THR A 23 10.81 -8.63 0.27
N ASN A 24 10.38 -9.16 -0.89
CA ASN A 24 9.32 -8.61 -1.73
C ASN A 24 7.95 -8.76 -1.03
N GLN A 25 7.85 -8.30 0.21
CA GLN A 25 6.60 -8.27 0.98
C GLN A 25 6.45 -6.87 1.58
N GLY A 26 5.68 -6.04 0.89
CA GLY A 26 4.94 -4.94 1.51
C GLY A 26 5.72 -3.75 2.07
N GLN A 27 7.01 -3.55 1.77
CA GLN A 27 7.65 -2.27 2.07
C GLN A 27 7.13 -1.21 1.10
N GLY A 28 6.10 -0.48 1.52
CA GLY A 28 5.54 0.63 0.76
C GLY A 28 6.63 1.65 0.40
N LYS A 29 6.46 2.32 -0.74
CA LYS A 29 7.39 3.35 -1.23
C LYS A 29 7.07 4.70 -0.58
N PRO A 30 8.05 5.58 -0.38
CA PRO A 30 7.78 6.92 0.18
C PRO A 30 7.00 7.82 -0.79
N GLU A 31 7.01 7.51 -2.08
CA GLU A 31 6.34 8.27 -3.13
C GLU A 31 5.22 7.45 -3.79
N PRO A 32 4.10 8.09 -4.18
CA PRO A 32 3.00 7.43 -4.85
C PRO A 32 3.38 6.98 -6.26
N GLY A 33 3.07 5.71 -6.59
CA GLY A 33 3.26 5.14 -7.93
C GLY A 33 1.95 4.98 -8.70
N ASN A 34 2.05 4.67 -10.00
CA ASN A 34 0.94 4.14 -10.83
C ASN A 34 -0.38 4.94 -10.86
N GLY A 35 -0.31 6.25 -10.63
CA GLY A 35 -1.50 7.14 -10.61
C GLY A 35 -2.22 7.18 -9.26
N CYS A 36 -1.60 6.66 -8.21
CA CYS A 36 -2.08 6.83 -6.84
C CYS A 36 -2.02 8.31 -6.43
N PRO A 37 -3.08 8.86 -5.82
CA PRO A 37 -3.05 10.23 -5.35
C PRO A 37 -2.06 10.37 -4.18
N HIS A 38 -1.36 11.51 -4.14
CA HIS A 38 -0.60 11.88 -2.96
C HIS A 38 -1.55 12.13 -1.78
N VAL A 39 -1.16 11.67 -0.59
CA VAL A 39 -1.97 11.72 0.63
C VAL A 39 -1.13 12.36 1.72
N SER A 40 -1.64 13.46 2.30
CA SER A 40 -0.98 14.13 3.42
C SER A 40 -1.26 13.45 4.76
N GLU A 41 -0.37 13.66 5.74
CA GLU A 41 -0.56 13.19 7.13
C GLU A 41 -1.90 13.69 7.74
N ASP A 42 -2.31 14.92 7.42
CA ASP A 42 -3.60 15.49 7.85
C ASP A 42 -4.81 14.65 7.40
N SER A 43 -4.69 13.93 6.29
CA SER A 43 -5.76 13.05 5.79
C SER A 43 -6.04 11.91 6.78
N PHE A 44 -5.00 11.37 7.41
CA PHE A 44 -5.11 10.32 8.41
C PHE A 44 -5.70 10.85 9.73
N GLN A 45 -5.37 12.08 10.11
CA GLN A 45 -5.98 12.73 11.28
C GLN A 45 -7.49 12.94 11.10
N ARG A 46 -7.93 13.34 9.90
CA ARG A 46 -9.35 13.48 9.56
C ARG A 46 -10.06 12.13 9.55
N LEU A 47 -9.41 11.09 9.04
CA LEU A 47 -9.93 9.71 9.09
C LEU A 47 -10.17 9.26 10.55
N ASN A 48 -9.25 9.60 11.46
CA ASN A 48 -9.34 9.34 12.89
C ASN A 48 -10.61 9.97 13.52
N LYS A 49 -10.84 11.25 13.24
CA LYS A 49 -12.05 11.96 13.69
C LYS A 49 -13.32 11.35 13.10
N SER A 50 -13.22 10.83 11.88
CA SER A 50 -14.31 10.18 11.19
C SER A 50 -14.65 8.81 11.78
N LEU A 51 -13.74 8.08 12.45
CA LEU A 51 -14.05 6.80 13.09
C LEU A 51 -15.00 6.93 14.30
N ALA A 52 -15.08 8.11 14.93
CA ALA A 52 -16.06 8.40 15.96
C ALA A 52 -17.51 8.47 15.40
N ASN A 53 -17.65 8.67 14.08
CA ASN A 53 -18.91 8.61 13.33
C ASN A 53 -18.63 8.07 11.91
N PRO A 54 -18.37 6.75 11.75
CA PRO A 54 -17.79 6.21 10.54
C PRO A 54 -18.73 6.47 9.35
N PRO A 55 -18.27 7.19 8.31
CA PRO A 55 -19.03 7.32 7.10
C PRO A 55 -19.20 5.92 6.51
N LYS A 56 -20.38 5.59 5.97
CA LYS A 56 -20.57 4.41 5.11
C LYS A 56 -19.84 4.54 3.77
N ARG A 57 -18.64 5.13 3.75
CA ARG A 57 -17.87 5.42 2.54
C ARG A 57 -16.95 4.25 2.21
N PRO A 58 -16.87 3.82 0.94
CA PRO A 58 -16.04 2.70 0.49
C PRO A 58 -14.57 2.82 0.90
N SER A 59 -14.01 4.03 0.92
CA SER A 59 -12.59 4.29 1.19
C SER A 59 -12.11 3.84 2.58
N ALA A 60 -12.95 3.93 3.62
CA ALA A 60 -12.59 3.46 4.96
C ALA A 60 -12.55 1.93 5.04
N SER A 61 -13.42 1.25 4.28
CA SER A 61 -13.40 -0.21 4.17
C SER A 61 -12.21 -0.68 3.33
N LEU A 62 -11.84 0.06 2.29
CA LEU A 62 -10.65 -0.20 1.48
C LEU A 62 -9.36 0.04 2.28
N GLY A 63 -9.32 1.03 3.18
CA GLY A 63 -8.21 1.26 4.11
C GLY A 63 -7.92 0.03 4.99
N ARG A 64 -8.95 -0.63 5.53
CA ARG A 64 -8.78 -1.87 6.30
C ARG A 64 -8.21 -3.03 5.48
N ILE A 65 -8.56 -3.11 4.20
CA ILE A 65 -7.99 -4.12 3.29
C ILE A 65 -6.50 -3.85 3.14
N CYS A 66 -6.09 -2.59 2.95
CA CYS A 66 -4.68 -2.21 2.94
C CYS A 66 -3.97 -2.58 4.24
N GLU A 67 -4.57 -2.27 5.40
CA GLU A 67 -4.02 -2.61 6.73
C GLU A 67 -3.79 -4.12 6.89
N SER A 68 -4.66 -4.97 6.36
CA SER A 68 -4.48 -6.43 6.43
C SER A 68 -3.29 -6.98 5.60
N ASN A 69 -2.76 -6.17 4.67
CA ASN A 69 -1.64 -6.55 3.80
C ASN A 69 -0.27 -6.08 4.35
N VAL A 70 -0.25 -5.43 5.51
CA VAL A 70 0.96 -4.94 6.16
C VAL A 70 1.09 -5.55 7.56
N THR A 71 2.32 -5.82 7.98
CA THR A 71 2.62 -6.48 9.26
C THR A 71 2.65 -5.51 10.43
N GLU A 72 2.72 -4.22 10.16
CA GLU A 72 2.82 -3.16 11.17
C GLU A 72 1.44 -2.59 11.52
N ASN A 73 1.29 -2.11 12.75
CA ASN A 73 0.12 -1.34 13.18
C ASN A 73 0.16 0.07 12.55
N VAL A 74 -0.11 0.13 11.25
CA VAL A 74 -0.23 1.38 10.48
C VAL A 74 -1.69 1.67 10.19
N ARG A 75 -1.99 2.92 9.84
CA ARG A 75 -3.31 3.28 9.34
C ARG A 75 -3.25 3.53 7.86
N CYS A 76 -4.20 2.98 7.11
CA CYS A 76 -4.19 3.09 5.66
C CYS A 76 -5.44 3.78 5.09
N ILE A 77 -5.25 4.42 3.95
CA ILE A 77 -6.28 4.96 3.07
C ILE A 77 -6.19 4.20 1.75
N GLY A 78 -7.30 3.58 1.35
CA GLY A 78 -7.42 2.94 0.04
C GLY A 78 -8.10 3.85 -0.98
N ASP A 79 -7.48 4.07 -2.14
CA ASP A 79 -8.07 4.84 -3.25
C ASP A 79 -9.06 3.99 -4.07
N PRO A 80 -10.36 4.35 -4.10
CA PRO A 80 -11.35 3.59 -4.86
C PRO A 80 -11.25 3.78 -6.38
N ASN A 81 -10.61 4.85 -6.88
CA ASN A 81 -10.61 5.16 -8.30
C ASN A 81 -9.84 4.12 -9.12
N LEU A 82 -8.60 3.83 -8.73
CA LEU A 82 -7.83 2.77 -9.39
C LEU A 82 -8.44 1.39 -9.17
N ALA A 83 -9.05 1.14 -8.00
CA ALA A 83 -9.73 -0.12 -7.71
C ALA A 83 -10.87 -0.37 -8.71
N PHE A 84 -11.62 0.69 -9.06
CA PHE A 84 -12.70 0.62 -10.03
C PHE A 84 -12.22 0.47 -11.48
N LEU A 85 -11.17 1.20 -11.86
CA LEU A 85 -10.71 1.25 -13.25
C LEU A 85 -9.86 0.04 -13.64
N ARG A 86 -9.07 -0.49 -12.70
CA ARG A 86 -8.02 -1.48 -12.99
C ARG A 86 -8.04 -2.68 -12.06
N CYS A 87 -9.02 -2.80 -11.16
CA CYS A 87 -9.03 -3.82 -10.12
C CYS A 87 -7.74 -3.82 -9.27
N ARG A 88 -7.13 -2.63 -9.13
CA ARG A 88 -5.90 -2.38 -8.39
C ARG A 88 -6.19 -1.32 -7.33
N LEU A 89 -6.13 -1.70 -6.07
CA LEU A 89 -6.29 -0.80 -4.95
C LEU A 89 -4.94 -0.17 -4.60
N CYS A 90 -4.82 1.14 -4.76
CA CYS A 90 -3.68 1.84 -4.17
C CYS A 90 -3.93 2.08 -2.67
N CYS A 91 -2.91 1.78 -1.88
CA CYS A 91 -2.88 1.92 -0.43
C CYS A 91 -1.84 2.98 -0.05
N ALA A 92 -2.25 3.98 0.72
CA ALA A 92 -1.37 4.93 1.39
C ALA A 92 -1.47 4.71 2.90
N CYS A 93 -0.36 4.40 3.57
CA CYS A 93 -0.33 4.08 4.99
C CYS A 93 0.59 5.00 5.77
N SER A 94 0.09 5.57 6.87
CA SER A 94 0.87 6.39 7.80
C SER A 94 1.52 5.47 8.85
N GLY A 95 2.84 5.54 8.94
CA GLY A 95 3.66 4.82 9.91
C GLY A 95 4.74 5.72 10.53
N GLY A 96 5.62 5.14 11.35
CA GLY A 96 6.65 5.91 12.09
C GLY A 96 7.65 6.67 11.21
N ALA A 97 7.75 6.31 9.92
CA ALA A 97 8.63 6.95 8.93
C ALA A 97 7.89 7.91 7.97
N GLY A 98 6.61 8.19 8.22
CA GLY A 98 5.74 8.98 7.34
C GLY A 98 4.79 8.13 6.49
N VAL A 99 4.30 8.68 5.39
CA VAL A 99 3.36 8.00 4.49
C VAL A 99 4.11 7.09 3.51
N THR A 100 3.65 5.85 3.41
CA THR A 100 4.15 4.85 2.46
C THR A 100 3.05 4.37 1.53
N TYR A 101 3.42 3.98 0.31
CA TYR A 101 2.49 3.64 -0.77
C TYR A 101 2.76 2.25 -1.33
N PHE A 102 1.70 1.46 -1.51
CA PHE A 102 1.79 0.19 -2.24
C PHE A 102 0.48 -0.10 -2.98
N ASP A 103 0.56 -1.02 -3.93
CA ASP A 103 -0.62 -1.51 -4.65
C ASP A 103 -0.98 -2.91 -4.16
N THR A 104 -2.28 -3.18 -4.07
CA THR A 104 -2.83 -4.54 -3.94
C THR A 104 -3.97 -4.73 -4.91
N ASN A 105 -4.52 -5.95 -5.00
CA ASN A 105 -5.71 -6.20 -5.81
C ASN A 105 -6.94 -5.59 -5.13
N ALA A 106 -7.86 -5.07 -5.94
CA ALA A 106 -9.19 -4.72 -5.42
C ALA A 106 -9.87 -5.99 -4.87
N PRO A 107 -10.69 -5.89 -3.82
CA PRO A 107 -11.36 -7.04 -3.25
C PRO A 107 -12.23 -7.78 -4.28
N ASP A 108 -12.32 -9.10 -4.14
CA ASP A 108 -13.18 -9.91 -5.00
C ASP A 108 -14.64 -9.42 -4.93
N GLY A 109 -15.25 -9.23 -6.10
CA GLY A 109 -16.58 -8.67 -6.22
C GLY A 109 -16.66 -7.14 -6.27
N PHE A 110 -15.54 -6.41 -6.13
CA PHE A 110 -15.52 -4.95 -6.27
C PHE A 110 -15.98 -4.55 -7.68
N PRO A 111 -16.87 -3.55 -7.84
CA PRO A 111 -17.37 -3.16 -9.15
C PRO A 111 -16.22 -2.63 -10.03
N CYS A 112 -16.19 -3.06 -11.28
CA CYS A 112 -15.27 -2.54 -12.27
C CYS A 112 -16.03 -2.27 -13.58
N LYS A 113 -15.89 -1.05 -14.13
CA LYS A 113 -16.74 -0.42 -15.17
C LYS A 113 -18.06 0.17 -14.67
N THR A 114 -18.48 1.24 -15.36
CA THR A 114 -19.68 2.04 -15.08
C THR A 114 -20.98 1.39 -15.56
N LYS A 115 -20.90 0.44 -16.50
CA LYS A 115 -22.07 -0.26 -17.06
C LYS A 115 -21.79 -1.76 -17.08
N GLY A 116 -22.71 -2.56 -16.52
CA GLY A 116 -22.61 -4.02 -16.46
C GLY A 116 -22.58 -4.56 -15.04
N LYS A 117 -22.48 -5.90 -14.93
CA LYS A 117 -22.31 -6.63 -13.66
C LYS A 117 -20.85 -7.06 -13.45
N ASP A 118 -19.93 -6.41 -14.15
CA ASP A 118 -18.51 -6.76 -14.13
C ASP A 118 -17.92 -6.44 -12.76
N LYS A 119 -17.13 -7.37 -12.25
CA LYS A 119 -16.55 -7.32 -10.92
C LYS A 119 -15.09 -7.76 -10.97
N CYS A 120 -14.29 -7.20 -10.08
CA CYS A 120 -12.93 -7.65 -9.85
C CYS A 120 -12.93 -9.07 -9.31
N ASN A 121 -12.00 -9.90 -9.82
CA ASN A 121 -11.71 -11.20 -9.24
C ASN A 121 -10.45 -11.15 -8.35
N SER A 122 -10.14 -12.25 -7.65
CA SER A 122 -8.96 -12.35 -6.78
C SER A 122 -7.62 -12.17 -7.52
N ASN A 123 -7.60 -12.37 -8.83
CA ASN A 123 -6.43 -12.15 -9.69
C ASN A 123 -6.28 -10.70 -10.15
N GLY A 124 -7.12 -9.77 -9.68
CA GLY A 124 -7.08 -8.36 -10.07
C GLY A 124 -7.56 -8.11 -11.51
N LYS A 125 -8.42 -8.97 -12.05
CA LYS A 125 -9.03 -8.80 -13.37
C LYS A 125 -10.49 -8.40 -13.26
N CYS A 126 -10.93 -7.56 -14.18
CA CYS A 126 -12.33 -7.17 -14.32
C CYS A 126 -13.07 -8.17 -15.22
N GLU A 127 -14.02 -8.92 -14.66
CA GLU A 127 -14.71 -9.99 -15.37
C GLU A 127 -16.22 -9.95 -15.11
N ASN A 128 -17.01 -10.39 -16.08
CA ASN A 128 -18.44 -10.54 -15.89
C ASN A 128 -18.69 -11.76 -14.99
N LYS A 129 -18.99 -11.53 -13.71
CA LYS A 129 -19.53 -12.61 -12.87
C LYS A 129 -20.98 -12.87 -13.32
N LYS A 130 -21.14 -13.76 -14.31
CA LYS A 130 -22.43 -14.39 -14.58
C LYS A 130 -22.84 -15.09 -13.28
N GLN A 131 -23.94 -14.62 -12.69
CA GLN A 131 -24.58 -15.23 -11.53
C GLN A 131 -25.14 -16.59 -11.93
#